data_AF-A0A515EU65-F1
#
_entry.id   AF-A0A515EU65-F1
#
_cell.length_a   1.000
_cell.length_b   1.000
_cell.length_c   1.000
_cell.angle_alpha   90.00
_cell.angle_beta   90.00
_cell.angle_gamma   90.00
#
_symmetry.space_group_name_H-M   'P 1'
#
loop_
_entity.id
_entity.type
_entity.pdbx_description
1 polymer ?
#
loop_
_entity_poly.entity_id
_entity_poly.type
_entity_poly.pdbx_seq_one_letter_code
_entity_poly.pdbx_strand_id
1 'polypeptide(L)'
;MDIQFSPVTSSVPRYVADSTFITRWASATMQRIVFTILLLPTLAIGAGFDCKMAATRVERLICANTELSSLDDALSEAFSFEVERTEFSARLRATQKVWLANRNGCSDVSCIRQQYEHRIAELSCDPKSAMAGSAIGANQCAYFSRRELDRELSLVEESYIRRVSTEDNNPDYLARTFKDEQSAWRNYRAAYCAHYGAMEGGSDGWKNAFAGMCEVDETKKRIARLKNEIGAK
;
A
#
# COMPACT_ATOMS: atom_id res chain seq x y z
N MET A 1 52.82 5.33 1.83
CA MET A 1 52.53 4.24 0.87
C MET A 1 51.36 4.70 0.03
N ASP A 2 51.69 5.00 -1.22
CA ASP A 2 50.84 5.31 -2.37
C ASP A 2 49.75 4.23 -2.58
N ILE A 3 48.66 4.37 -3.35
CA ILE A 3 48.53 4.67 -4.79
C ILE A 3 47.03 5.03 -5.00
N GLN A 4 46.65 6.22 -5.48
CA GLN A 4 46.46 6.64 -6.88
C GLN A 4 45.27 6.01 -7.62
N PHE A 5 44.28 6.84 -8.01
CA PHE A 5 43.42 6.58 -9.17
C PHE A 5 43.29 7.87 -9.99
N SER A 6 43.73 7.80 -11.24
CA SER A 6 43.66 8.86 -12.26
C SER A 6 42.26 8.93 -12.91
N PRO A 7 41.81 10.12 -13.36
CA PRO A 7 40.60 10.24 -14.15
C PRO A 7 40.83 9.90 -15.63
N VAL A 8 39.88 9.19 -16.22
CA VAL A 8 39.80 8.91 -17.66
C VAL A 8 39.43 10.19 -18.41
N THR A 9 40.29 10.60 -19.33
CA THR A 9 39.98 11.60 -20.35
C THR A 9 39.52 10.88 -21.62
N SER A 10 38.43 11.33 -22.23
CA SER A 10 38.24 11.12 -23.67
C SER A 10 37.53 12.31 -24.28
N SER A 11 38.13 12.74 -25.38
CA SER A 11 38.00 14.00 -26.08
C SER A 11 36.83 14.00 -27.05
N VAL A 12 36.03 15.08 -27.01
CA VAL A 12 35.04 15.41 -28.04
C VAL A 12 35.73 16.05 -29.25
N PRO A 13 35.45 15.64 -30.50
CA PRO A 13 36.01 16.29 -31.70
C PRO A 13 35.44 17.70 -31.91
N ARG A 14 36.32 18.64 -32.23
CA ARG A 14 35.97 20.00 -32.70
C ARG A 14 35.51 19.94 -34.15
N TYR A 15 34.31 20.41 -34.43
CA TYR A 15 33.94 20.83 -35.79
C TYR A 15 34.45 22.25 -36.03
N VAL A 16 35.22 22.38 -37.10
CA VAL A 16 35.81 23.64 -37.60
C VAL A 16 34.70 24.48 -38.23
N ALA A 17 34.64 25.75 -37.84
CA ALA A 17 33.78 26.75 -38.46
C ALA A 17 34.35 27.15 -39.83
N ASP A 18 33.51 27.07 -40.86
CA ASP A 18 33.76 27.77 -42.12
C ASP A 18 32.90 29.04 -42.16
N SER A 19 33.55 30.13 -42.56
CA SER A 19 33.08 31.49 -42.43
C SER A 19 32.96 32.12 -43.80
N THR A 20 31.97 33.01 -43.92
CA THR A 20 31.81 34.01 -45.00
C THR A 20 31.10 33.54 -46.26
N PHE A 21 29.78 33.73 -46.32
CA PHE A 21 29.14 34.31 -47.50
C PHE A 21 27.91 35.16 -47.09
N ILE A 22 28.08 36.49 -47.23
CA ILE A 22 27.12 37.42 -47.83
C ILE A 22 25.92 37.91 -46.97
N THR A 23 26.23 38.99 -46.22
CA THR A 23 25.59 40.34 -46.21
C THR A 23 24.06 40.57 -46.21
N ARG A 24 23.67 41.47 -45.27
CA ARG A 24 22.56 42.47 -45.25
C ARG A 24 21.17 41.83 -45.11
N TRP A 25 20.31 42.21 -44.18
CA TRP A 25 19.59 43.49 -43.99
C TRP A 25 19.36 43.75 -42.48
N ALA A 26 19.86 44.85 -41.91
CA ALA A 26 19.10 46.07 -41.56
C ALA A 26 17.99 45.90 -40.47
N SER A 27 18.38 46.18 -39.22
CA SER A 27 17.69 46.99 -38.19
C SER A 27 16.17 46.88 -37.98
N ALA A 28 15.75 46.45 -36.79
CA ALA A 28 14.80 47.18 -35.94
C ALA A 28 14.64 46.59 -34.52
N THR A 29 14.76 47.49 -33.54
CA THR A 29 14.09 47.51 -32.23
C THR A 29 14.38 46.43 -31.17
N MET A 30 15.14 46.88 -30.18
CA MET A 30 15.21 46.44 -28.80
C MET A 30 13.82 46.48 -28.13
N GLN A 31 13.32 45.35 -27.61
CA GLN A 31 12.34 45.38 -26.52
C GLN A 31 12.55 44.22 -25.54
N ARG A 32 12.71 44.64 -24.29
CA ARG A 32 13.11 43.92 -23.07
C ARG A 32 12.29 42.64 -22.83
N ILE A 33 12.99 41.54 -22.59
CA ILE A 33 12.44 40.28 -22.05
C ILE A 33 12.00 40.55 -20.59
N VAL A 34 10.70 40.54 -20.34
CA VAL A 34 10.14 40.49 -18.98
C VAL A 34 10.13 39.02 -18.55
N PHE A 35 11.04 38.65 -17.65
CA PHE A 35 11.08 37.32 -17.05
C PHE A 35 10.11 37.28 -15.86
N THR A 36 8.83 37.02 -16.14
CA THR A 36 7.83 36.77 -15.10
C THR A 36 8.03 35.35 -14.58
N ILE A 37 8.64 35.20 -13.40
CA ILE A 37 8.71 33.93 -12.66
C ILE A 37 7.30 33.62 -12.17
N LEU A 38 6.61 32.71 -12.87
CA LEU A 38 5.38 32.10 -12.40
C LEU A 38 5.75 30.87 -11.55
N LEU A 39 5.57 31.02 -10.23
CA LEU A 39 5.47 29.91 -9.30
C LEU A 39 4.27 29.04 -9.71
N LEU A 40 4.52 27.89 -10.35
CA LEU A 40 3.53 26.82 -10.43
C LEU A 40 3.68 25.90 -9.22
N PRO A 41 2.60 25.63 -8.48
CA PRO A 41 2.62 24.65 -7.41
C PRO A 41 2.80 23.25 -8.01
N THR A 42 3.72 22.47 -7.44
CA THR A 42 3.81 21.04 -7.68
C THR A 42 2.56 20.37 -7.12
N LEU A 43 1.55 20.17 -7.96
CA LEU A 43 0.48 19.23 -7.67
C LEU A 43 1.08 17.83 -7.78
N ALA A 44 1.16 17.13 -6.66
CA ALA A 44 1.45 15.71 -6.63
C ALA A 44 0.43 14.99 -7.52
N ILE A 45 0.92 14.26 -8.51
CA ILE A 45 0.10 13.43 -9.40
C ILE A 45 -0.08 12.09 -8.67
N GLY A 46 -1.22 11.94 -7.99
CA GLY A 46 -1.75 10.62 -7.66
C GLY A 46 -2.06 9.90 -8.96
N ALA A 47 -1.87 8.58 -9.00
CA ALA A 47 -2.27 7.78 -10.13
C ALA A 47 -3.80 7.76 -10.19
N GLY A 48 -4.43 8.80 -10.71
CA GLY A 48 -5.86 8.94 -10.95
C GLY A 48 -6.01 9.69 -12.28
N PHE A 49 -7.19 9.67 -12.91
CA PHE A 49 -7.35 10.39 -14.17
C PHE A 49 -7.25 11.92 -13.92
N ASP A 50 -6.66 12.68 -14.84
CA ASP A 50 -6.45 14.12 -14.64
C ASP A 50 -7.80 14.84 -14.52
N CYS A 51 -8.09 15.38 -13.33
CA CYS A 51 -9.32 16.12 -13.05
C CYS A 51 -9.52 17.35 -13.95
N LYS A 52 -8.45 17.90 -14.53
CA LYS A 52 -8.54 18.96 -15.54
C LYS A 52 -9.08 18.46 -16.88
N MET A 53 -9.01 17.16 -17.11
CA MET A 53 -9.49 16.47 -18.31
C MET A 53 -10.83 15.74 -18.09
N ALA A 54 -11.50 15.95 -16.95
CA ALA A 54 -12.78 15.31 -16.62
C ALA A 54 -13.87 15.62 -17.66
N ALA A 55 -14.20 14.63 -18.49
CA ALA A 55 -15.13 14.78 -19.61
C ALA A 55 -16.55 14.36 -19.23
N THR A 56 -16.70 13.37 -18.35
CA THR A 56 -18.01 12.82 -17.97
C THR A 56 -18.59 13.47 -16.70
N ARG A 57 -19.92 13.35 -16.52
CA ARG A 57 -20.59 13.79 -15.28
C ARG A 57 -20.01 13.10 -14.05
N VAL A 58 -19.75 11.79 -14.15
CA VAL A 58 -19.18 10.99 -13.07
C VAL A 58 -17.76 11.43 -12.73
N GLU A 59 -16.92 11.66 -13.74
CA GLU A 59 -15.55 12.17 -13.53
C GLU A 59 -15.54 13.53 -12.83
N ARG A 60 -16.43 14.46 -13.22
CA ARG A 60 -16.58 15.74 -12.52
C ARG A 60 -17.05 15.58 -11.08
N LEU A 61 -17.95 14.63 -10.80
CA LEU A 61 -18.39 14.33 -9.43
C LEU A 61 -17.26 13.75 -8.57
N ILE A 62 -16.43 12.88 -9.14
CA ILE A 62 -15.25 12.33 -8.47
C ILE A 62 -14.28 13.46 -8.12
N CYS A 63 -13.96 14.32 -9.08
CA CYS A 63 -13.03 15.44 -8.86
C CYS A 63 -13.54 16.52 -7.90
N ALA A 64 -14.86 16.70 -7.80
CA ALA A 64 -15.46 17.67 -6.89
C ALA A 64 -15.67 17.11 -5.46
N ASN A 65 -15.43 15.82 -5.23
CA ASN A 65 -15.65 15.16 -3.95
C ASN A 65 -14.36 14.50 -3.44
N THR A 66 -13.82 15.02 -2.34
CA THR A 66 -12.54 14.56 -1.77
C THR A 66 -12.53 13.07 -1.41
N GLU A 67 -13.64 12.52 -0.93
CA GLU A 67 -13.76 11.09 -0.61
C GLU A 67 -13.69 10.24 -1.87
N LEU A 68 -14.44 10.61 -2.92
CA LEU A 68 -14.40 9.88 -4.20
C LEU A 68 -13.04 10.00 -4.89
N SER A 69 -12.38 11.15 -4.80
CA SER A 69 -11.02 11.33 -5.31
C SER A 69 -10.03 10.41 -4.58
N SER A 70 -10.12 10.33 -3.25
CA SER A 70 -9.27 9.43 -2.46
C SER A 70 -9.51 7.96 -2.80
N LEU A 71 -10.74 7.58 -3.11
CA LEU A 71 -11.08 6.23 -3.55
C LEU A 71 -10.56 5.95 -4.98
N ASP A 72 -10.51 6.94 -5.86
CA ASP A 72 -9.90 6.83 -7.19
C ASP A 72 -8.40 6.57 -7.10
N ASP A 73 -7.70 7.33 -6.25
CA ASP A 73 -6.28 7.14 -5.98
C ASP A 73 -6.01 5.74 -5.40
N ALA A 74 -6.78 5.32 -4.40
CA ALA A 74 -6.64 4.00 -3.76
C ALA A 74 -6.88 2.85 -4.74
N LEU A 75 -7.91 2.96 -5.60
CA LEU A 75 -8.18 1.94 -6.60
C LEU A 75 -7.07 1.85 -7.65
N SER A 76 -6.55 2.98 -8.09
CA SER A 76 -5.51 2.99 -9.12
C SER A 76 -4.16 2.54 -8.59
N GLU A 77 -3.84 2.82 -7.32
CA GLU A 77 -2.71 2.20 -6.62
C GLU A 77 -2.87 0.67 -6.61
N ALA A 78 -4.04 0.18 -6.14
CA ALA A 78 -4.34 -1.25 -6.11
C ALA A 78 -4.23 -1.88 -7.50
N PHE A 79 -4.83 -1.27 -8.52
CA PHE A 79 -4.84 -1.79 -9.88
C PHE A 79 -3.43 -1.80 -10.51
N SER A 80 -2.64 -0.74 -10.31
CA SER A 80 -1.29 -0.65 -10.88
C SER A 80 -0.35 -1.69 -10.26
N PHE A 81 -0.38 -1.81 -8.93
CA PHE A 81 0.39 -2.81 -8.20
C PHE A 81 0.09 -4.23 -8.71
N GLU A 82 -1.19 -4.51 -8.92
CA GLU A 82 -1.63 -5.83 -9.37
C GLU A 82 -1.25 -6.15 -10.81
N VAL A 83 -1.36 -5.16 -11.71
CA VAL A 83 -0.97 -5.27 -13.11
C VAL A 83 0.51 -5.63 -13.28
N GLU A 84 1.38 -5.15 -12.40
CA GLU A 84 2.83 -5.40 -12.47
C GLU A 84 3.23 -6.81 -12.05
N ARG A 85 2.40 -7.51 -11.26
CA ARG A 85 2.77 -8.77 -10.59
C ARG A 85 2.02 -9.99 -11.13
N THR A 86 0.86 -9.78 -11.73
CA THR A 86 0.01 -10.87 -12.23
C THR A 86 0.42 -11.32 -13.63
N GLU A 87 0.52 -12.64 -13.84
CA GLU A 87 0.68 -13.23 -15.17
C GLU A 87 -0.57 -13.04 -16.07
N PHE A 88 -1.70 -12.63 -15.48
CA PHE A 88 -2.98 -12.41 -16.15
C PHE A 88 -3.29 -10.94 -16.40
N SER A 89 -2.28 -10.08 -16.59
CA SER A 89 -2.44 -8.61 -16.64
C SER A 89 -3.41 -8.15 -17.74
N ALA A 90 -3.46 -8.86 -18.87
CA ALA A 90 -4.43 -8.60 -19.94
C ALA A 90 -5.88 -8.80 -19.48
N ARG A 91 -6.16 -9.88 -18.73
CA ARG A 91 -7.49 -10.16 -18.17
C ARG A 91 -7.85 -9.13 -17.11
N LEU A 92 -6.92 -8.79 -16.22
CA LEU A 92 -7.12 -7.77 -15.19
C LEU A 92 -7.49 -6.41 -15.81
N ARG A 93 -6.74 -5.96 -16.82
CA ARG A 93 -7.05 -4.74 -17.57
C ARG A 93 -8.42 -4.79 -18.25
N ALA A 94 -8.84 -5.94 -18.76
CA ALA A 94 -10.18 -6.11 -19.34
C ALA A 94 -11.28 -5.95 -18.27
N THR A 95 -11.11 -6.57 -17.09
CA THR A 95 -12.08 -6.43 -15.99
C THR A 95 -12.17 -4.98 -15.49
N GLN A 96 -11.05 -4.25 -15.44
CA GLN A 96 -11.03 -2.86 -15.03
C GLN A 96 -11.80 -1.95 -16.01
N LYS A 97 -11.71 -2.22 -17.32
CA LYS A 97 -12.50 -1.50 -18.33
C LYS A 97 -14.01 -1.72 -18.15
N VAL A 98 -14.42 -2.95 -17.86
CA VAL A 98 -15.83 -3.27 -17.56
C VAL A 98 -16.29 -2.54 -16.30
N TRP A 99 -15.46 -2.56 -15.26
CA TRP A 99 -15.76 -1.83 -14.02
C TRP A 99 -15.90 -0.32 -14.25
N LEU A 100 -15.03 0.31 -15.05
CA LEU A 100 -15.13 1.73 -15.39
C LEU A 100 -16.45 2.07 -16.07
N ALA A 101 -16.96 1.19 -16.94
CA ALA A 101 -18.27 1.37 -17.58
C ALA A 101 -19.40 1.33 -16.55
N ASN A 102 -19.34 0.40 -15.57
CA ASN A 102 -20.33 0.31 -14.49
C ASN A 102 -20.30 1.55 -13.58
N ARG A 103 -19.12 2.00 -13.16
CA ARG A 103 -18.93 3.24 -12.41
C ARG A 103 -19.52 4.44 -13.15
N ASN A 104 -19.25 4.55 -14.45
CA ASN A 104 -19.75 5.65 -15.27
C ASN A 104 -21.28 5.63 -15.47
N GLY A 105 -21.95 4.52 -15.17
CA GLY A 105 -23.41 4.41 -15.14
C GLY A 105 -24.07 4.96 -13.87
N CYS A 106 -23.29 5.37 -12.85
CA CYS A 106 -23.84 5.85 -11.58
C CYS A 106 -24.53 7.21 -11.67
N SER A 107 -25.62 7.36 -10.91
CA SER A 107 -26.43 8.58 -10.84
C SER A 107 -25.94 9.60 -9.82
N ASP A 108 -25.21 9.18 -8.79
CA ASP A 108 -24.86 10.00 -7.63
C ASP A 108 -23.59 9.49 -6.91
N VAL A 109 -23.16 10.26 -5.91
CA VAL A 109 -21.96 9.99 -5.09
C VAL A 109 -22.03 8.65 -4.36
N SER A 110 -23.20 8.26 -3.86
CA SER A 110 -23.35 7.01 -3.09
C SER A 110 -23.15 5.78 -3.98
N CYS A 111 -23.69 5.81 -5.20
CA CYS A 111 -23.46 4.77 -6.19
C CYS A 111 -21.97 4.70 -6.58
N ILE A 112 -21.33 5.84 -6.85
CA ILE A 112 -19.91 5.88 -7.25
C ILE A 112 -19.03 5.32 -6.11
N ARG A 113 -19.28 5.74 -4.87
CA ARG A 113 -18.57 5.24 -3.68
C ARG A 113 -18.66 3.72 -3.57
N GLN A 114 -19.87 3.16 -3.70
CA GLN A 114 -20.06 1.70 -3.65
C GLN A 114 -19.29 0.97 -4.76
N GLN A 115 -19.27 1.51 -5.99
CA GLN A 115 -18.49 0.92 -7.08
C GLN A 115 -16.99 0.88 -6.76
N TYR A 116 -16.44 1.94 -6.17
CA TYR A 116 -15.05 1.97 -5.72
C TYR A 116 -14.79 0.99 -4.59
N GLU A 117 -15.58 1.03 -3.51
CA GLU A 117 -15.42 0.15 -2.35
C GLU A 117 -15.44 -1.33 -2.76
N HIS A 118 -16.40 -1.72 -3.60
CA HIS A 118 -16.48 -3.09 -4.12
C HIS A 118 -15.25 -3.47 -4.92
N ARG A 119 -14.81 -2.61 -5.83
CA ARG A 119 -13.68 -2.93 -6.71
C ARG A 119 -12.35 -2.94 -5.98
N ILE A 120 -12.16 -2.01 -5.05
CA ILE A 120 -11.02 -2.02 -4.16
C ILE A 120 -11.04 -3.34 -3.39
N ALA A 121 -12.17 -3.74 -2.79
CA ALA A 121 -12.29 -5.01 -2.07
C ALA A 121 -11.96 -6.24 -2.95
N GLU A 122 -12.45 -6.29 -4.20
CA GLU A 122 -12.11 -7.33 -5.18
C GLU A 122 -10.61 -7.45 -5.43
N LEU A 123 -9.90 -6.32 -5.47
CA LEU A 123 -8.45 -6.24 -5.67
C LEU A 123 -7.66 -6.35 -4.36
N SER A 124 -8.34 -6.61 -3.23
CA SER A 124 -7.77 -6.39 -1.90
C SER A 124 -7.73 -7.61 -0.99
N CYS A 125 -8.56 -8.65 -1.18
CA CYS A 125 -8.53 -9.80 -0.27
C CYS A 125 -9.26 -11.08 -0.73
N ASP A 126 -8.69 -11.83 -1.66
CA ASP A 126 -9.04 -13.26 -1.83
C ASP A 126 -7.82 -14.13 -1.45
N PRO A 127 -7.90 -14.99 -0.40
CA PRO A 127 -6.79 -15.89 -0.03
C PRO A 127 -6.44 -16.92 -1.11
N LYS A 128 -7.25 -17.06 -2.17
CA LYS A 128 -6.98 -17.86 -3.36
C LYS A 128 -6.69 -17.04 -4.61
N SER A 129 -6.88 -15.73 -4.59
CA SER A 129 -6.42 -14.88 -5.70
C SER A 129 -5.09 -14.25 -5.32
N ALA A 130 -4.19 -14.17 -6.30
CA ALA A 130 -2.88 -13.57 -6.15
C ALA A 130 -2.91 -12.03 -5.95
N MET A 131 -4.07 -11.46 -5.60
CA MET A 131 -4.38 -10.03 -5.68
C MET A 131 -4.62 -9.37 -4.31
N ALA A 132 -3.57 -9.31 -3.49
CA ALA A 132 -3.55 -8.48 -2.28
C ALA A 132 -2.50 -7.37 -2.50
N GLY A 133 -2.92 -6.26 -3.10
CA GLY A 133 -1.97 -5.30 -3.68
C GLY A 133 -2.03 -3.85 -3.22
N SER A 134 -2.93 -3.50 -2.31
CA SER A 134 -2.98 -2.16 -1.73
C SER A 134 -2.77 -2.18 -0.23
N ALA A 135 -2.33 -1.07 0.34
CA ALA A 135 -2.28 -0.88 1.79
C ALA A 135 -3.62 -1.18 2.46
N ILE A 136 -4.72 -0.72 1.87
CA ILE A 136 -6.08 -0.95 2.39
C ILE A 136 -6.41 -2.43 2.35
N GLY A 137 -6.11 -3.11 1.24
CA GLY A 137 -6.40 -4.53 1.09
C GLY A 137 -5.54 -5.42 1.96
N ALA A 138 -4.24 -5.15 2.01
CA ALA A 138 -3.32 -5.84 2.91
C ALA A 138 -3.74 -5.67 4.38
N ASN A 139 -4.13 -4.46 4.80
CA ASN A 139 -4.66 -4.23 6.14
C ASN A 139 -5.99 -4.99 6.37
N GLN A 140 -6.91 -4.97 5.40
CA GLN A 140 -8.18 -5.69 5.50
C GLN A 140 -7.97 -7.22 5.60
N CYS A 141 -7.07 -7.78 4.80
CA CYS A 141 -6.67 -9.18 4.86
C CYS A 141 -6.02 -9.53 6.19
N ALA A 142 -5.11 -8.67 6.67
CA ALA A 142 -4.49 -8.85 7.96
C ALA A 142 -5.53 -8.85 9.09
N TYR A 143 -6.49 -7.92 9.05
CA TYR A 143 -7.59 -7.85 10.01
C TYR A 143 -8.43 -9.13 10.04
N PHE A 144 -8.90 -9.62 8.88
CA PHE A 144 -9.71 -10.84 8.82
C PHE A 144 -8.93 -12.08 9.23
N SER A 145 -7.68 -12.22 8.74
CA SER A 145 -6.80 -13.33 9.10
C SER A 145 -6.51 -13.33 10.60
N ARG A 146 -6.21 -12.17 11.18
CA ARG A 146 -5.96 -12.04 12.62
C ARG A 146 -7.20 -12.39 13.42
N ARG A 147 -8.39 -11.93 13.02
CA ARG A 147 -9.65 -12.25 13.73
C ARG A 147 -9.90 -13.75 13.76
N GLU A 148 -9.63 -14.46 12.67
CA GLU A 148 -9.79 -15.92 12.64
C GLU A 148 -8.75 -16.63 13.51
N LEU A 149 -7.48 -16.21 13.43
CA LEU A 149 -6.44 -16.73 14.30
C LEU A 149 -6.68 -16.41 15.78
N ASP A 150 -7.24 -15.24 16.12
CA ASP A 150 -7.58 -14.89 17.50
C ASP A 150 -8.68 -15.82 18.05
N ARG A 151 -9.62 -16.30 17.21
CA ARG A 151 -10.59 -17.34 17.62
C ARG A 151 -9.92 -18.67 17.86
N GLU A 152 -9.06 -19.10 16.94
CA GLU A 152 -8.30 -20.34 17.11
C GLU A 152 -7.44 -20.29 18.38
N LEU A 153 -6.76 -19.16 18.60
CA LEU A 153 -5.94 -18.92 19.78
C LEU A 153 -6.76 -19.03 21.06
N SER A 154 -7.99 -18.49 21.11
CA SER A 154 -8.86 -18.67 22.28
C SER A 154 -9.19 -20.14 22.56
N LEU A 155 -9.46 -20.95 21.52
CA LEU A 155 -9.68 -22.39 21.70
C LEU A 155 -8.42 -23.12 22.20
N VAL A 156 -7.24 -22.70 21.72
CA VAL A 156 -5.95 -23.25 22.15
C VAL A 156 -5.64 -22.84 23.59
N GLU A 157 -5.90 -21.60 23.98
CA GLU A 157 -5.76 -21.11 25.36
C GLU A 157 -6.63 -21.92 26.34
N GLU A 158 -7.87 -22.20 25.96
CA GLU A 158 -8.73 -23.07 26.75
C GLU A 158 -8.17 -24.49 26.87
N SER A 159 -7.65 -25.05 25.77
CA SER A 159 -7.02 -26.37 25.79
C SER A 159 -5.76 -26.40 26.65
N TYR A 160 -4.97 -25.33 26.66
CA TYR A 160 -3.79 -25.19 27.51
C TYR A 160 -4.19 -25.25 28.98
N ILE A 161 -5.17 -24.45 29.39
CA ILE A 161 -5.67 -24.45 30.77
C ILE A 161 -6.21 -25.83 31.17
N ARG A 162 -6.96 -26.50 30.27
CA ARG A 162 -7.57 -27.80 30.56
C ARG A 162 -6.60 -28.99 30.61
N ARG A 163 -5.44 -28.90 29.95
CA ARG A 163 -4.49 -30.04 29.84
C ARG A 163 -3.23 -29.79 30.65
N VAL A 164 -2.62 -28.62 30.43
CA VAL A 164 -1.33 -28.29 31.05
C VAL A 164 -1.54 -27.83 32.50
N SER A 165 -2.50 -26.92 32.74
CA SER A 165 -2.69 -26.40 34.11
C SER A 165 -3.26 -27.46 35.06
N THR A 166 -4.13 -28.35 34.60
CA THR A 166 -4.74 -29.39 35.46
C THR A 166 -3.76 -30.45 35.95
N GLU A 167 -2.63 -30.63 35.26
CA GLU A 167 -1.57 -31.56 35.66
C GLU A 167 -0.56 -30.94 36.65
N ASP A 168 -0.62 -29.63 36.84
CA ASP A 168 0.23 -28.92 37.79
C ASP A 168 -0.18 -29.22 39.24
N ASN A 169 0.74 -29.09 40.19
CA ASN A 169 0.44 -29.27 41.60
C ASN A 169 -0.39 -28.11 42.19
N ASN A 170 -0.54 -27.01 41.45
CA ASN A 170 -1.43 -25.90 41.76
C ASN A 170 -2.11 -25.34 40.47
N PRO A 171 -3.15 -26.05 39.96
CA PRO A 171 -3.78 -25.71 38.69
C PRO A 171 -4.37 -24.30 38.61
N ASP A 172 -4.99 -23.83 39.69
CA ASP A 172 -5.61 -22.50 39.74
C ASP A 172 -4.56 -21.39 39.66
N TYR A 173 -3.41 -21.59 40.31
CA TYR A 173 -2.30 -20.65 40.23
C TYR A 173 -1.76 -20.57 38.79
N LEU A 174 -1.46 -21.71 38.16
CA LEU A 174 -0.90 -21.75 36.81
C LEU A 174 -1.89 -21.21 35.77
N ALA A 175 -3.19 -21.50 35.90
CA ALA A 175 -4.21 -20.97 35.01
C ALA A 175 -4.33 -19.44 35.11
N ARG A 176 -4.21 -18.87 36.31
CA ARG A 176 -4.22 -17.41 36.51
C ARG A 176 -2.97 -16.75 35.92
N THR A 177 -1.78 -17.26 36.22
CA THR A 177 -0.54 -16.69 35.70
C THR A 177 -0.46 -16.79 34.18
N PHE A 178 -1.00 -17.86 33.57
CA PHE A 178 -1.14 -17.98 32.13
C PHE A 178 -2.06 -16.90 31.54
N LYS A 179 -3.21 -16.62 32.16
CA LYS A 179 -4.12 -15.55 31.72
C LYS A 179 -3.46 -14.18 31.80
N ASP A 180 -2.72 -13.90 32.88
CA ASP A 180 -2.00 -12.64 33.07
C ASP A 180 -0.88 -12.47 32.03
N GLU A 181 -0.07 -13.52 31.80
CA GLU A 181 0.94 -13.54 30.74
C GLU A 181 0.31 -13.33 29.38
N GLN A 182 -0.85 -13.93 29.12
CA GLN A 182 -1.49 -13.82 27.82
C GLN A 182 -2.08 -12.44 27.55
N SER A 183 -2.56 -11.76 28.59
CA SER A 183 -2.92 -10.34 28.52
C SER A 183 -1.69 -9.48 28.18
N ALA A 184 -0.56 -9.73 28.86
CA ALA A 184 0.70 -9.02 28.60
C ALA A 184 1.23 -9.28 27.19
N TRP A 185 1.14 -10.52 26.69
CA TRP A 185 1.54 -10.86 25.32
C TRP A 185 0.71 -10.14 24.26
N ARG A 186 -0.61 -10.00 24.45
CA ARG A 186 -1.46 -9.24 23.52
C ARG A 186 -1.04 -7.76 23.44
N ASN A 187 -0.68 -7.16 24.58
CA ASN A 187 -0.15 -5.80 24.62
C ASN A 187 1.22 -5.69 23.93
N TYR A 188 2.11 -6.65 24.17
CA TYR A 188 3.40 -6.73 23.49
C TYR A 188 3.23 -6.85 21.97
N ARG A 189 2.37 -7.77 21.50
CA ARG A 189 2.08 -7.97 20.07
C ARG A 189 1.66 -6.67 19.40
N ALA A 190 0.70 -5.96 19.99
CA ALA A 190 0.21 -4.69 19.44
C ALA A 190 1.32 -3.62 19.37
N ALA A 191 2.06 -3.42 20.46
CA ALA A 191 3.12 -2.41 20.52
C ALA A 191 4.29 -2.74 19.58
N TYR A 192 4.73 -4.00 19.56
CA TYR A 192 5.78 -4.50 18.69
C TYR A 192 5.41 -4.33 17.22
N CYS A 193 4.21 -4.77 16.83
CA CYS A 193 3.80 -4.71 15.43
C CYS A 193 3.52 -3.28 14.94
N ALA A 194 3.07 -2.38 15.82
CA ALA A 194 2.99 -0.96 15.48
C ALA A 194 4.38 -0.36 15.19
N HIS A 195 5.40 -0.69 16.00
CA HIS A 195 6.77 -0.26 15.75
C HIS A 195 7.36 -0.91 14.49
N TYR A 196 7.12 -2.21 14.29
CA TYR A 196 7.54 -2.94 13.08
C TYR A 196 6.99 -2.28 11.81
N GLY A 197 5.69 -2.03 11.75
CA GLY A 197 5.07 -1.35 10.61
C GLY A 197 5.64 0.05 10.38
N ALA A 198 5.97 0.79 11.45
CA ALA A 198 6.63 2.09 11.33
C ALA A 198 8.06 2.01 10.76
N MET A 199 8.80 0.93 11.07
CA MET A 199 10.16 0.70 10.59
C MET A 199 10.23 0.28 9.12
N GLU A 200 9.24 -0.47 8.62
CA GLU A 200 9.13 -0.83 7.20
C GLU A 200 8.96 0.40 6.29
N GLY A 201 8.39 1.49 6.82
CA GLY A 201 8.24 2.77 6.11
C GLY A 201 7.02 2.82 5.19
N GLY A 202 7.07 3.68 4.17
CA GLY A 202 5.95 3.93 3.25
C GLY A 202 4.91 4.92 3.76
N SER A 203 3.74 4.96 3.09
CA SER A 203 2.60 5.77 3.52
C SER A 203 2.00 5.23 4.83
N ASP A 204 1.22 6.03 5.55
CA ASP A 204 0.61 5.58 6.81
C ASP A 204 -0.32 4.37 6.60
N GLY A 205 -0.92 4.23 5.41
CA GLY A 205 -1.66 3.03 5.02
C GLY A 205 -0.78 1.79 5.02
N TRP A 206 0.40 1.84 4.39
CA TRP A 206 1.33 0.71 4.32
C TRP A 206 1.91 0.37 5.69
N LYS A 207 2.25 1.36 6.52
CA LYS A 207 2.68 1.13 7.91
C LYS A 207 1.65 0.33 8.70
N ASN A 208 0.36 0.68 8.56
CA ASN A 208 -0.74 -0.05 9.21
C ASN A 208 -0.93 -1.45 8.63
N ALA A 209 -0.80 -1.61 7.31
CA ALA A 209 -0.87 -2.92 6.67
C ALA A 209 0.23 -3.87 7.18
N PHE A 210 1.47 -3.38 7.26
CA PHE A 210 2.58 -4.15 7.79
C PHE A 210 2.43 -4.47 9.28
N ALA A 211 1.91 -3.53 10.07
CA ALA A 211 1.57 -3.79 11.46
C ALA A 211 0.53 -4.93 11.58
N GLY A 212 -0.54 -4.89 10.78
CA GLY A 212 -1.54 -5.95 10.75
C GLY A 212 -0.96 -7.31 10.34
N MET A 213 -0.11 -7.34 9.30
CA MET A 213 0.56 -8.57 8.85
C MET A 213 1.48 -9.16 9.94
N CYS A 214 2.21 -8.29 10.66
CA CYS A 214 2.98 -8.69 11.82
C CYS A 214 2.10 -9.32 12.91
N GLU A 215 0.94 -8.73 13.22
CA GLU A 215 0.05 -9.28 14.24
C GLU A 215 -0.46 -10.68 13.84
N VAL A 216 -0.75 -10.90 12.56
CA VAL A 216 -1.11 -12.21 12.01
C VAL A 216 -0.01 -13.23 12.29
N ASP A 217 1.24 -12.91 11.96
CA ASP A 217 2.35 -13.84 12.10
C ASP A 217 2.72 -14.11 13.57
N GLU A 218 2.69 -13.09 14.43
CA GLU A 218 2.87 -13.27 15.87
C GLU A 218 1.79 -14.16 16.48
N THR A 219 0.54 -14.04 15.99
CA THR A 219 -0.56 -14.90 16.44
C THR A 219 -0.35 -16.35 16.03
N LYS A 220 0.08 -16.61 14.79
CA LYS A 220 0.44 -17.97 14.33
C LYS A 220 1.56 -18.58 15.19
N LYS A 221 2.62 -17.80 15.47
CA LYS A 221 3.74 -18.25 16.32
C LYS A 221 3.28 -18.61 17.72
N ARG A 222 2.40 -17.80 18.33
CA ARG A 222 1.84 -18.07 19.66
C ARG A 222 0.97 -19.33 19.66
N ILE A 223 0.09 -19.50 18.67
CA ILE A 223 -0.71 -20.72 18.50
C ILE A 223 0.20 -21.95 18.41
N ALA A 224 1.23 -21.90 17.57
CA ALA A 224 2.15 -23.02 17.39
C ALA A 224 2.90 -23.37 18.69
N ARG A 225 3.39 -22.36 19.42
CA ARG A 225 4.05 -22.55 20.72
C ARG A 225 3.12 -23.25 21.71
N LEU A 226 1.90 -22.73 21.90
CA LEU A 226 0.95 -23.29 22.86
C LEU A 226 0.54 -24.71 22.48
N LYS A 227 0.33 -24.99 21.19
CA LYS A 227 0.05 -26.36 20.71
C LYS A 227 1.20 -27.33 21.02
N ASN A 228 2.45 -26.89 20.88
CA ASN A 228 3.61 -27.72 21.22
C ASN A 228 3.69 -27.99 22.73
N GLU A 229 3.47 -26.98 23.56
CA GLU A 229 3.43 -27.14 25.03
C GLU A 229 2.31 -28.08 25.46
N ILE A 230 1.13 -27.97 24.84
CA ILE A 230 0.00 -28.90 25.04
C ILE A 230 0.36 -30.32 24.60
N GLY A 231 1.07 -30.49 23.48
CA GLY A 231 1.45 -31.81 22.96
C GLY A 231 2.57 -32.51 23.75
N ALA A 232 3.37 -31.75 24.50
CA ALA A 232 4.41 -32.28 25.39
C ALA A 232 3.87 -32.77 26.74
N LYS A 233 2.57 -32.57 27.02
CA LYS A 233 1.83 -33.02 28.18
C LYS A 233 0.85 -34.13 27.78
#